data_AF-Q0UCB4-F1
#
_entry.id   AF-Q0UCB4-F1
#
_cell.length_a   1.000
_cell.length_b   1.000
_cell.length_c   1.000
_cell.angle_alpha   90.00
_cell.angle_beta   90.00
_cell.angle_gamma   90.00
#
_symmetry.space_group_name_H-M   'P 1'
#
loop_
_entity.id
_entity.type
_entity.pdbx_description
1 polymer ?
#
loop_
_entity_poly.entity_id
_entity_poly.type
_entity_poly.pdbx_seq_one_letter_code
_entity_poly.pdbx_strand_id
1 'polypeptide(L)'
;MRSPKVVEFAKNGIQTVFIESHCTDERIIQENVRRVKIGSPDYIGWKDEDAVQDYLARINSRIPHFETMEEPDLHWIKMINAGERVVVNNCAFGYLSQRIVFYLLNLHIKSRQTYFARAGTTSEEDSYKADANLCDDGRDYAKKMSEVLMKYREEEKQRLVDQGAPDAALKPLTIWTSTRRRTVQTSEYLANMGYRVRQRSQMSQMNPGVCEKMSEAKIRQEFPEEVKKHEADPYHHRYPRAESYHDLAVRMEPIILELEREENDLLIIAHESVLRVLYGYLMACNAADIPKLQFPRDEIIEVCTSASTLRRRVLTVDQIIPSSYNNVAKRIKIPGLPQSMVPGSPEDIQIPVPPSGAVSPMPGMGTPQTGSGTATPQNSSQPLNLSKTHINPSA
;
A
#
# COMPACT_ATOMS: atom_id res chain seq x y z
N MET A 1 -25.31 18.70 -19.60
CA MET A 1 -26.44 18.30 -18.68
C MET A 1 -26.18 18.50 -17.15
N ARG A 2 -25.05 19.06 -16.68
CA ARG A 2 -24.53 18.77 -15.31
C ARG A 2 -25.01 19.66 -14.17
N SER A 3 -25.14 20.96 -14.40
CA SER A 3 -25.40 21.98 -13.35
C SER A 3 -26.62 21.71 -12.45
N PRO A 4 -27.76 21.16 -12.92
CA PRO A 4 -28.89 20.84 -12.05
C PRO A 4 -28.55 19.86 -10.93
N LYS A 5 -27.68 18.87 -11.17
CA LYS A 5 -27.22 17.92 -10.14
C LYS A 5 -26.29 18.59 -9.12
N VAL A 6 -25.48 19.57 -9.54
CA VAL A 6 -24.64 20.33 -8.61
C VAL A 6 -25.50 21.17 -7.67
N VAL A 7 -26.59 21.77 -8.17
CA VAL A 7 -27.59 22.47 -7.35
C VAL A 7 -28.32 21.50 -6.40
N GLU A 8 -28.59 20.27 -6.82
CA GLU A 8 -29.18 19.22 -5.98
C GLU A 8 -28.23 18.77 -4.85
N PHE A 9 -26.94 18.55 -5.14
CA PHE A 9 -25.94 18.25 -4.10
C PHE A 9 -25.73 19.44 -3.15
N ALA A 10 -25.68 20.67 -3.66
CA ALA A 10 -25.54 21.87 -2.85
C ALA A 10 -26.69 22.09 -1.86
N LYS A 11 -27.94 21.74 -2.23
CA LYS A 11 -29.10 21.75 -1.31
C LYS A 11 -28.93 20.81 -0.11
N ASN A 12 -28.14 19.74 -0.27
CA ASN A 12 -27.81 18.78 0.79
C ASN A 12 -26.47 19.11 1.49
N GLY A 13 -25.87 20.29 1.23
CA GLY A 13 -24.57 20.68 1.77
C GLY A 13 -23.37 19.95 1.14
N ILE A 14 -23.58 19.16 0.09
CA ILE A 14 -22.55 18.33 -0.54
C ILE A 14 -21.80 19.15 -1.60
N GLN A 15 -20.50 19.31 -1.41
CA GLN A 15 -19.60 19.92 -2.39
C GLN A 15 -19.29 18.91 -3.53
N THR A 16 -19.15 19.41 -4.76
CA THR A 16 -18.92 18.58 -5.95
C THR A 16 -17.63 19.02 -6.67
N VAL A 17 -16.78 18.05 -7.02
CA VAL A 17 -15.67 18.20 -7.98
C VAL A 17 -15.82 17.12 -9.04
N PHE A 18 -15.74 17.49 -10.32
CA PHE A 18 -15.70 16.52 -11.41
C PHE A 18 -14.24 16.20 -11.79
N ILE A 19 -13.95 14.93 -12.08
CA ILE A 19 -12.66 14.50 -12.62
C ILE A 19 -12.94 13.82 -13.97
N GLU A 20 -12.56 14.47 -15.07
CA GLU A 20 -12.64 13.93 -16.42
C GLU A 20 -11.28 13.34 -16.82
N SER A 21 -11.28 12.06 -17.22
CA SER A 21 -10.12 11.44 -17.89
C SER A 21 -10.35 11.47 -19.39
N HIS A 22 -9.54 12.25 -20.11
CA HIS A 22 -9.66 12.50 -21.53
C HIS A 22 -8.43 11.97 -22.25
N CYS A 23 -8.56 10.87 -23.00
CA CYS A 23 -7.43 10.25 -23.69
C CYS A 23 -7.69 10.20 -25.19
N THR A 24 -6.76 10.76 -25.97
CA THR A 24 -6.77 10.75 -27.45
C THR A 24 -5.56 9.99 -28.03
N ASP A 25 -4.55 9.68 -27.21
CA ASP A 25 -3.43 8.82 -27.62
C ASP A 25 -3.89 7.36 -27.80
N GLU A 26 -3.98 6.93 -29.06
CA GLU A 26 -4.36 5.56 -29.43
C GLU A 26 -3.51 4.48 -28.77
N ARG A 27 -2.24 4.75 -28.46
CA ARG A 27 -1.33 3.78 -27.83
C ARG A 27 -1.78 3.50 -26.40
N ILE A 28 -2.08 4.56 -25.65
CA ILE A 28 -2.60 4.49 -24.27
C ILE A 28 -3.99 3.83 -24.27
N ILE A 29 -4.84 4.14 -25.25
CA ILE A 29 -6.15 3.49 -25.41
C ILE A 29 -5.95 1.98 -25.66
N GLN A 30 -5.19 1.57 -26.68
CA GLN A 30 -4.96 0.17 -27.02
C GLN A 30 -4.32 -0.62 -25.88
N GLU A 31 -3.33 -0.06 -25.19
CA GLU A 31 -2.66 -0.67 -24.04
C GLU A 31 -3.64 -0.88 -22.87
N ASN A 32 -4.48 0.12 -22.56
CA ASN A 32 -5.51 0.01 -21.52
C ASN A 32 -6.62 -0.98 -21.89
N VAL A 33 -7.08 -1.03 -23.15
CA VAL A 33 -8.10 -1.99 -23.59
C VAL A 33 -7.57 -3.43 -23.45
N ARG A 34 -6.35 -3.70 -23.94
CA ARG A 34 -5.71 -5.01 -23.76
C ARG A 34 -5.59 -5.37 -22.27
N ARG A 35 -5.00 -4.49 -21.45
CA ARG A 35 -4.77 -4.75 -20.01
C ARG A 35 -6.06 -4.98 -19.21
N VAL A 36 -7.09 -4.16 -19.43
CA VAL A 36 -8.27 -4.11 -18.54
C VAL A 36 -9.41 -5.00 -19.05
N LYS A 37 -9.50 -5.29 -20.36
CA LYS A 37 -10.67 -5.97 -20.94
C LYS A 37 -10.49 -7.42 -21.38
N ILE A 38 -9.27 -7.87 -21.62
CA ILE A 38 -8.99 -9.33 -21.77
C ILE A 38 -9.31 -10.09 -20.45
N GLY A 39 -9.27 -9.41 -19.30
CA GLY A 39 -9.72 -9.93 -18.00
C GLY A 39 -11.18 -9.64 -17.61
N SER A 40 -12.01 -9.07 -18.49
CA SER A 40 -13.40 -8.69 -18.16
C SER A 40 -14.34 -9.90 -18.20
N PRO A 41 -15.33 -10.02 -17.28
CA PRO A 41 -16.38 -11.02 -17.37
C PRO A 41 -17.13 -11.00 -18.72
N ASP A 42 -17.32 -9.81 -19.29
CA ASP A 42 -17.92 -9.56 -20.63
C ASP A 42 -17.30 -10.41 -21.76
N TYR A 43 -16.01 -10.79 -21.67
CA TYR A 43 -15.23 -11.38 -22.77
C TYR A 43 -14.68 -12.79 -22.46
N ILE A 44 -15.24 -13.50 -21.47
CA ILE A 44 -14.82 -14.87 -21.14
C ILE A 44 -14.98 -15.79 -22.37
N GLY A 45 -13.89 -16.42 -22.79
CA GLY A 45 -13.87 -17.37 -23.92
C GLY A 45 -13.73 -16.73 -25.31
N TRP A 46 -13.66 -15.40 -25.40
CA TRP A 46 -13.31 -14.70 -26.64
C TRP A 46 -11.80 -14.77 -26.90
N LYS A 47 -11.37 -14.42 -28.12
CA LYS A 47 -9.96 -14.12 -28.40
C LYS A 47 -9.64 -12.67 -28.04
N ASP A 48 -8.39 -12.44 -27.68
CA ASP A 48 -7.87 -11.13 -27.29
C ASP A 48 -8.10 -10.07 -28.40
N GLU A 49 -7.91 -10.42 -29.67
CA GLU A 49 -8.15 -9.52 -30.82
C GLU A 49 -9.63 -9.17 -30.98
N ASP A 50 -10.52 -10.18 -30.91
CA ASP A 50 -11.96 -10.03 -31.12
C ASP A 50 -12.58 -9.14 -30.01
N ALA A 51 -12.15 -9.36 -28.76
CA ALA A 51 -12.57 -8.55 -27.60
C ALA A 51 -12.07 -7.10 -27.67
N VAL A 52 -10.85 -6.86 -28.18
CA VAL A 52 -10.33 -5.50 -28.42
C VAL A 52 -11.15 -4.77 -29.50
N GLN A 53 -11.54 -5.46 -30.58
CA GLN A 53 -12.33 -4.84 -31.66
C GLN A 53 -13.75 -4.45 -31.20
N ASP A 54 -14.47 -5.34 -30.51
CA ASP A 54 -15.80 -5.02 -29.94
C ASP A 54 -15.72 -3.81 -29.00
N TYR A 55 -14.75 -3.82 -28.07
CA TYR A 55 -14.64 -2.75 -27.08
C TYR A 55 -14.31 -1.39 -27.71
N LEU A 56 -13.50 -1.35 -28.78
CA LEU A 56 -13.24 -0.14 -29.55
C LEU A 56 -14.49 0.33 -30.32
N ALA A 57 -15.29 -0.56 -30.90
CA ALA A 57 -16.58 -0.20 -31.51
C ALA A 57 -17.60 0.34 -30.48
N ARG A 58 -17.62 -0.24 -29.28
CA ARG A 58 -18.41 0.19 -28.12
C ARG A 58 -17.96 1.55 -27.56
N ILE A 59 -16.70 1.94 -27.72
CA ILE A 59 -16.22 3.31 -27.47
C ILE A 59 -16.67 4.24 -28.61
N ASN A 60 -16.37 3.89 -29.86
CA ASN A 60 -16.60 4.76 -31.02
C ASN A 60 -18.08 5.14 -31.21
N SER A 61 -19.02 4.22 -30.92
CA SER A 61 -20.46 4.51 -30.92
C SER A 61 -20.90 5.52 -29.83
N ARG A 62 -20.09 5.73 -28.79
CA ARG A 62 -20.37 6.66 -27.68
C ARG A 62 -19.71 8.03 -27.86
N ILE A 63 -18.60 8.12 -28.59
CA ILE A 63 -17.88 9.38 -28.84
C ILE A 63 -18.80 10.52 -29.36
N PRO A 64 -19.71 10.31 -30.34
CA PRO A 64 -20.61 11.37 -30.82
C PRO A 64 -21.60 11.90 -29.79
N HIS A 65 -21.77 11.19 -28.66
CA HIS A 65 -22.70 11.52 -27.58
C HIS A 65 -21.97 12.05 -26.32
N PHE A 66 -20.65 12.24 -26.38
CA PHE A 66 -19.83 12.67 -25.24
C PHE A 66 -19.62 14.19 -25.22
N GLU A 67 -20.35 14.88 -24.33
CA GLU A 67 -20.05 16.26 -23.92
C GLU A 67 -18.80 16.25 -23.01
N THR A 68 -17.73 16.99 -23.31
CA THR A 68 -16.60 17.20 -22.37
C THR A 68 -16.97 18.22 -21.27
N MET A 69 -16.15 18.40 -20.23
CA MET A 69 -16.34 19.46 -19.22
C MET A 69 -15.87 20.81 -19.76
N GLU A 70 -16.75 21.81 -19.85
CA GLU A 70 -16.39 23.19 -20.21
C GLU A 70 -17.08 24.25 -19.34
N GLU A 71 -18.00 23.83 -18.47
CA GLU A 71 -18.82 24.71 -17.64
C GLU A 71 -17.93 25.56 -16.68
N PRO A 72 -17.86 26.90 -16.84
CA PRO A 72 -16.89 27.73 -16.13
C PRO A 72 -17.23 27.91 -14.64
N ASP A 73 -18.53 27.88 -14.31
CA ASP A 73 -19.01 28.02 -12.93
C ASP A 73 -18.80 26.74 -12.10
N LEU A 74 -18.49 25.60 -12.73
CA LEU A 74 -18.36 24.30 -12.07
C LEU A 74 -16.91 23.95 -11.76
N HIS A 75 -16.69 23.31 -10.61
CA HIS A 75 -15.36 22.85 -10.20
C HIS A 75 -15.00 21.53 -10.90
N TRP A 76 -13.98 21.55 -11.75
CA TRP A 76 -13.56 20.35 -12.49
C TRP A 76 -12.07 20.27 -12.80
N ILE A 77 -11.59 19.04 -12.92
CA ILE A 77 -10.22 18.66 -13.25
C ILE A 77 -10.29 17.77 -14.49
N LYS A 78 -9.62 18.14 -15.57
CA LYS A 78 -9.53 17.36 -16.82
C LYS A 78 -8.10 16.87 -17.00
N MET A 79 -7.89 15.56 -16.81
CA MET A 79 -6.62 14.89 -17.04
C MET A 79 -6.56 14.44 -18.49
N ILE A 80 -5.66 15.03 -19.28
CA ILE A 80 -5.47 14.74 -20.69
C ILE A 80 -4.31 13.74 -20.85
N ASN A 81 -4.50 12.72 -21.69
CA ASN A 81 -3.52 11.67 -22.03
C ASN A 81 -2.76 11.14 -20.81
N ALA A 82 -3.52 10.61 -19.83
CA ALA A 82 -3.01 9.98 -18.62
C ALA A 82 -2.06 10.86 -17.76
N GLY A 83 -2.14 12.18 -17.88
CA GLY A 83 -1.37 13.15 -17.07
C GLY A 83 -0.44 14.06 -17.87
N GLU A 84 -0.29 13.86 -19.19
CA GLU A 84 0.50 14.73 -20.08
C GLU A 84 0.15 16.22 -19.91
N ARG A 85 -1.14 16.51 -19.74
CA ARG A 85 -1.63 17.86 -19.41
C ARG A 85 -2.82 17.75 -18.46
N VAL A 86 -2.83 18.54 -17.40
CA VAL A 86 -4.00 18.69 -16.51
C VAL A 86 -4.56 20.10 -16.65
N VAL A 87 -5.86 20.20 -16.90
CA VAL A 87 -6.60 21.47 -16.91
C VAL A 87 -7.50 21.51 -15.69
N VAL A 88 -7.49 22.63 -14.96
CA VAL A 88 -8.18 22.78 -13.68
C VAL A 88 -9.04 24.03 -13.75
N ASN A 89 -10.36 23.88 -13.58
CA ASN A 89 -11.31 24.98 -13.59
C ASN A 89 -11.92 25.19 -12.20
N ASN A 90 -11.82 26.42 -11.69
CA ASN A 90 -12.45 26.89 -10.45
C ASN A 90 -12.13 26.06 -9.17
N CYS A 91 -11.12 25.17 -9.17
CA CYS A 91 -10.77 24.33 -8.00
C CYS A 91 -9.99 25.06 -6.89
N ALA A 92 -10.07 26.40 -6.82
CA ALA A 92 -9.41 27.18 -5.78
C ALA A 92 -10.07 27.00 -4.39
N PHE A 93 -11.30 26.51 -4.34
CA PHE A 93 -12.10 26.33 -3.13
C PHE A 93 -11.65 25.12 -2.29
N GLY A 94 -11.25 25.36 -1.05
CA GLY A 94 -11.02 24.32 -0.04
C GLY A 94 -9.69 23.54 -0.16
N TYR A 95 -9.15 23.16 1.00
CA TYR A 95 -7.90 22.39 1.11
C TYR A 95 -7.96 21.05 0.36
N LEU A 96 -9.07 20.30 0.49
CA LEU A 96 -9.20 18.97 -0.11
C LEU A 96 -9.17 19.00 -1.64
N SER A 97 -9.83 19.97 -2.28
CA SER A 97 -9.82 20.14 -3.75
C SER A 97 -8.40 20.37 -4.27
N GLN A 98 -7.65 21.26 -3.63
CA GLN A 98 -6.25 21.54 -3.96
C GLN A 98 -5.35 20.31 -3.74
N ARG A 99 -5.63 19.53 -2.68
CA ARG A 99 -4.90 18.29 -2.35
C ARG A 99 -5.16 17.17 -3.36
N ILE A 100 -6.38 17.06 -3.89
CA ILE A 100 -6.73 16.17 -4.99
C ILE A 100 -5.99 16.59 -6.27
N VAL A 101 -6.05 17.87 -6.66
CA VAL A 101 -5.29 18.40 -7.82
C VAL A 101 -3.80 18.07 -7.70
N PHE A 102 -3.21 18.34 -6.53
CA PHE A 102 -1.79 18.08 -6.29
C PHE A 102 -1.44 16.59 -6.33
N TYR A 103 -2.29 15.70 -5.83
CA TYR A 103 -2.09 14.25 -5.96
C TYR A 103 -2.15 13.79 -7.43
N LEU A 104 -3.20 14.20 -8.17
CA LEU A 104 -3.39 13.83 -9.58
C LEU A 104 -2.25 14.32 -10.49
N LEU A 105 -1.64 15.47 -10.19
CA LEU A 105 -0.46 16.00 -10.90
C LEU A 105 0.82 15.16 -10.73
N ASN A 106 0.84 14.19 -9.80
CA ASN A 106 1.99 13.36 -9.48
C ASN A 106 1.80 11.88 -9.86
N LEU A 107 0.66 11.50 -10.44
CA LEU A 107 0.37 10.14 -10.89
C LEU A 107 0.94 9.84 -12.28
N HIS A 108 1.23 8.56 -12.55
CA HIS A 108 1.53 8.05 -13.89
C HIS A 108 0.85 6.68 -14.11
N ILE A 109 0.75 6.25 -15.38
CA ILE A 109 0.20 4.93 -15.78
C ILE A 109 1.28 3.86 -16.01
N LYS A 110 2.54 4.12 -15.66
CA LYS A 110 3.67 3.23 -15.94
C LYS A 110 3.74 2.14 -14.87
N SER A 111 3.69 0.87 -15.28
CA SER A 111 3.94 -0.28 -14.38
C SER A 111 5.33 -0.21 -13.75
N ARG A 112 5.44 -0.49 -12.44
CA ARG A 112 6.71 -0.66 -11.71
C ARG A 112 6.59 -1.77 -10.67
N GLN A 113 7.71 -2.44 -10.39
CA GLN A 113 7.82 -3.37 -9.27
C GLN A 113 8.36 -2.64 -8.05
N THR A 114 7.67 -2.72 -6.90
CA THR A 114 8.11 -2.12 -5.64
C THR A 114 8.43 -3.23 -4.64
N TYR A 115 9.69 -3.33 -4.23
CA TYR A 115 10.20 -4.32 -3.29
C TYR A 115 10.34 -3.72 -1.90
N PHE A 116 9.89 -4.43 -0.86
CA PHE A 116 10.00 -4.03 0.53
C PHE A 116 10.90 -5.00 1.29
N ALA A 117 11.94 -4.48 1.94
CA ALA A 117 12.85 -5.23 2.80
C ALA A 117 13.03 -4.52 4.15
N ARG A 118 13.10 -5.30 5.23
CA ARG A 118 13.40 -4.77 6.58
C ARG A 118 14.90 -4.57 6.74
N ALA A 119 15.30 -3.50 7.42
CA ALA A 119 16.71 -3.26 7.73
C ALA A 119 17.35 -4.42 8.52
N GLY A 120 18.63 -4.68 8.27
CA GLY A 120 19.42 -5.66 9.02
C GLY A 120 19.48 -5.37 10.53
N THR A 121 19.91 -6.38 11.29
CA THR A 121 20.08 -6.32 12.75
C THR A 121 21.32 -5.51 13.14
N THR A 122 21.21 -4.78 14.26
CA THR A 122 22.27 -3.94 14.83
C THR A 122 23.13 -4.67 15.87
N SER A 123 24.30 -4.11 16.19
CA SER A 123 25.19 -4.64 17.24
C SER A 123 24.69 -4.41 18.67
N GLU A 124 23.81 -3.44 18.86
CA GLU A 124 23.02 -3.25 20.08
C GLU A 124 21.57 -3.63 19.81
N GLU A 125 20.78 -3.90 20.86
CA GLU A 125 19.31 -3.96 20.75
C GLU A 125 18.78 -2.69 20.06
N ASP A 126 17.74 -2.85 19.21
CA ASP A 126 17.33 -2.00 18.06
C ASP A 126 16.85 -0.55 18.44
N SER A 127 17.70 0.17 19.16
CA SER A 127 17.48 1.41 19.91
C SER A 127 17.21 2.62 19.01
N TYR A 128 16.16 3.38 19.32
CA TYR A 128 15.76 4.56 18.56
C TYR A 128 16.79 5.69 18.65
N LYS A 129 17.39 5.89 19.83
CA LYS A 129 18.36 6.96 20.10
C LYS A 129 19.79 6.61 19.70
N ALA A 130 20.19 5.34 19.72
CA ALA A 130 21.59 4.95 19.47
C ALA A 130 22.00 5.03 17.99
N ASP A 131 21.07 4.75 17.07
CA ASP A 131 21.33 4.62 15.62
C ASP A 131 22.55 3.73 15.30
N ALA A 132 22.60 2.56 15.95
CA ALA A 132 23.73 1.65 15.92
C ALA A 132 24.04 1.11 14.51
N ASN A 133 25.29 0.68 14.33
CA ASN A 133 25.73 -0.02 13.14
C ASN A 133 25.14 -1.43 13.07
N LEU A 134 25.10 -2.02 11.88
CA LEU A 134 24.81 -3.44 11.70
C LEU A 134 25.81 -4.32 12.49
N CYS A 135 25.35 -5.47 12.98
CA CYS A 135 26.24 -6.56 13.38
C CYS A 135 26.73 -7.35 12.14
N ASP A 136 27.64 -8.31 12.32
CA ASP A 136 28.12 -9.17 11.21
C ASP A 136 26.98 -9.98 10.60
N ASP A 137 26.14 -10.54 11.46
CA ASP A 137 24.83 -11.12 11.17
C ASP A 137 23.97 -10.20 10.27
N GLY A 138 23.88 -8.91 10.60
CA GLY A 138 23.15 -7.91 9.83
C GLY A 138 23.80 -7.57 8.48
N ARG A 139 25.13 -7.64 8.37
CA ARG A 139 25.89 -7.46 7.12
C ARG A 139 25.70 -8.66 6.17
N ASP A 140 25.77 -9.88 6.70
CA ASP A 140 25.50 -11.11 5.96
C ASP A 140 24.06 -11.14 5.43
N TYR A 141 23.08 -10.75 6.27
CA TYR A 141 21.71 -10.51 5.83
C TYR A 141 21.63 -9.52 4.66
N ALA A 142 22.24 -8.33 4.79
CA ALA A 142 22.19 -7.29 3.77
C ALA A 142 22.73 -7.77 2.41
N LYS A 143 23.82 -8.55 2.44
CA LYS A 143 24.37 -9.23 1.26
C LYS A 143 23.37 -10.25 0.69
N LYS A 144 22.89 -11.21 1.49
CA LYS A 144 21.98 -12.28 1.04
C LYS A 144 20.68 -11.73 0.46
N MET A 145 20.08 -10.72 1.10
CA MET A 145 18.89 -10.00 0.60
C MET A 145 19.15 -9.41 -0.80
N SER A 146 20.29 -8.75 -0.97
CA SER A 146 20.69 -8.13 -2.23
C SER A 146 20.93 -9.16 -3.34
N GLU A 147 21.63 -10.26 -3.03
CA GLU A 147 21.92 -11.34 -3.99
C GLU A 147 20.64 -12.09 -4.41
N VAL A 148 19.72 -12.35 -3.47
CA VAL A 148 18.41 -12.95 -3.74
C VAL A 148 17.56 -12.04 -4.62
N LEU A 149 17.49 -10.75 -4.33
CA LEU A 149 16.75 -9.78 -5.17
C LEU A 149 17.32 -9.70 -6.58
N MET A 150 18.65 -9.62 -6.72
CA MET A 150 19.28 -9.50 -8.03
C MET A 150 19.11 -10.76 -8.87
N LYS A 151 19.27 -11.95 -8.27
CA LYS A 151 18.97 -13.21 -8.94
C LYS A 151 17.50 -13.28 -9.38
N TYR A 152 16.57 -12.92 -8.48
CA TYR A 152 15.14 -12.92 -8.78
C TYR A 152 14.77 -11.98 -9.94
N ARG A 153 15.39 -10.81 -10.01
CA ARG A 153 15.22 -9.88 -11.13
C ARG A 153 15.74 -10.47 -12.44
N GLU A 154 16.90 -11.12 -12.45
CA GLU A 154 17.42 -11.73 -13.69
C GLU A 154 16.55 -12.91 -14.16
N GLU A 155 16.00 -13.71 -13.24
CA GLU A 155 15.01 -14.76 -13.54
C GLU A 155 13.71 -14.18 -14.14
N GLU A 156 13.21 -13.06 -13.59
CA GLU A 156 12.05 -12.34 -14.12
C GLU A 156 12.35 -11.74 -15.51
N LYS A 157 13.55 -11.18 -15.71
CA LYS A 157 14.01 -10.64 -17.01
C LYS A 157 14.04 -11.73 -18.07
N GLN A 158 14.69 -12.87 -17.78
CA GLN A 158 14.79 -13.99 -18.72
C GLN A 158 13.39 -14.48 -19.11
N ARG A 159 12.48 -14.68 -18.13
CA ARG A 159 11.11 -15.12 -18.41
C ARG A 159 10.33 -14.13 -19.29
N LEU A 160 10.61 -12.83 -19.21
CA LEU A 160 10.00 -11.83 -20.09
C LEU A 160 10.59 -11.90 -21.51
N VAL A 161 11.90 -12.08 -21.65
CA VAL A 161 12.57 -12.28 -22.95
C VAL A 161 12.09 -13.58 -23.63
N ASP A 162 11.95 -14.68 -22.87
CA ASP A 162 11.37 -15.95 -23.34
C ASP A 162 9.92 -15.80 -23.83
N GLN A 163 9.20 -14.80 -23.30
CA GLN A 163 7.83 -14.44 -23.70
C GLN A 163 7.80 -13.40 -24.84
N GLY A 164 8.94 -13.09 -25.46
CA GLY A 164 9.06 -12.16 -26.60
C GLY A 164 9.12 -10.69 -26.23
N ALA A 165 9.33 -10.33 -24.96
CA ALA A 165 9.59 -8.95 -24.57
C ALA A 165 11.00 -8.51 -25.00
N PRO A 166 11.22 -7.21 -25.30
CA PRO A 166 12.56 -6.71 -25.62
C PRO A 166 13.52 -6.82 -24.42
N ASP A 167 14.82 -6.94 -24.67
CA ASP A 167 15.86 -7.11 -23.64
C ASP A 167 15.86 -6.02 -22.54
N ALA A 168 15.36 -4.82 -22.87
CA ALA A 168 15.12 -3.71 -21.94
C ALA A 168 13.80 -3.83 -21.13
N ALA A 169 13.22 -5.03 -20.99
CA ALA A 169 11.93 -5.23 -20.32
C ALA A 169 11.94 -4.89 -18.81
N LEU A 170 13.07 -5.06 -18.13
CA LEU A 170 13.24 -4.59 -16.76
C LEU A 170 13.75 -3.16 -16.70
N LYS A 171 13.18 -2.40 -15.76
CA LYS A 171 13.56 -1.01 -15.50
C LYS A 171 14.83 -0.94 -14.64
N PRO A 172 15.53 0.21 -14.63
CA PRO A 172 16.57 0.47 -13.62
C PRO A 172 16.02 0.30 -12.21
N LEU A 173 16.84 -0.19 -11.29
CA LEU A 173 16.52 -0.28 -9.87
C LEU A 173 17.01 0.98 -9.13
N THR A 174 16.09 1.73 -8.54
CA THR A 174 16.39 2.75 -7.52
C THR A 174 16.20 2.13 -6.13
N ILE A 175 17.03 2.53 -5.16
CA ILE A 175 16.95 2.05 -3.78
C ILE A 175 16.64 3.23 -2.86
N TRP A 176 15.65 3.10 -1.98
CA TRP A 176 15.31 4.10 -0.97
C TRP A 176 15.63 3.58 0.43
N THR A 177 16.22 4.46 1.24
CA THR A 177 16.60 4.19 2.63
C THR A 177 16.17 5.32 3.53
N SER A 178 16.01 5.04 4.82
CA SER A 178 15.99 6.12 5.82
C SER A 178 17.40 6.67 6.05
N THR A 179 17.52 7.83 6.69
CA THR A 179 18.82 8.39 7.12
C THR A 179 19.46 7.66 8.31
N ARG A 180 18.85 6.59 8.83
CA ARG A 180 19.38 5.76 9.93
C ARG A 180 20.49 4.82 9.44
N ARG A 181 21.55 4.65 10.24
CA ARG A 181 22.75 3.87 9.83
C ARG A 181 22.41 2.46 9.37
N ARG A 182 21.61 1.70 10.13
CA ARG A 182 21.21 0.34 9.78
C ARG A 182 20.52 0.23 8.40
N THR A 183 19.70 1.21 7.99
CA THR A 183 19.08 1.19 6.64
C THR A 183 20.08 1.55 5.55
N VAL A 184 20.99 2.50 5.80
CA VAL A 184 22.04 2.87 4.84
C VAL A 184 23.00 1.70 4.63
N GLN A 185 23.51 1.10 5.72
CA GLN A 185 24.41 -0.05 5.70
C GLN A 185 23.77 -1.29 5.06
N THR A 186 22.46 -1.49 5.23
CA THR A 186 21.75 -2.59 4.52
C THR A 186 21.71 -2.35 3.00
N SER A 187 21.86 -1.11 2.52
CA SER A 187 21.94 -0.77 1.08
C SER A 187 23.37 -0.73 0.52
N GLU A 188 24.41 -0.74 1.36
CA GLU A 188 25.80 -0.54 0.92
C GLU A 188 26.28 -1.59 -0.08
N TYR A 189 25.82 -2.84 0.02
CA TYR A 189 26.16 -3.89 -0.94
C TYR A 189 25.72 -3.54 -2.36
N LEU A 190 24.47 -3.09 -2.53
CA LEU A 190 23.93 -2.66 -3.82
C LEU A 190 24.52 -1.30 -4.27
N ALA A 191 24.81 -0.40 -3.33
CA ALA A 191 25.51 0.86 -3.65
C ALA A 191 26.90 0.59 -4.26
N ASN A 192 27.63 -0.38 -3.72
CA ASN A 192 28.93 -0.82 -4.24
C ASN A 192 28.82 -1.55 -5.59
N MET A 193 27.66 -2.12 -5.92
CA MET A 193 27.32 -2.61 -7.27
C MET A 193 26.89 -1.50 -8.25
N GLY A 194 26.88 -0.23 -7.81
CA GLY A 194 26.53 0.93 -8.63
C GLY A 194 25.05 1.34 -8.62
N TYR A 195 24.20 0.72 -7.79
CA TYR A 195 22.78 1.08 -7.74
C TYR A 195 22.53 2.43 -7.06
N ARG A 196 21.57 3.19 -7.59
CA ARG A 196 21.23 4.54 -7.11
C ARG A 196 20.45 4.49 -5.79
N VAL A 197 21.16 4.60 -4.67
CA VAL A 197 20.57 4.82 -3.34
C VAL A 197 20.10 6.27 -3.18
N ARG A 198 18.91 6.47 -2.61
CA ARG A 198 18.33 7.76 -2.21
C ARG A 198 17.90 7.70 -0.74
N GLN A 199 18.54 8.49 0.11
CA GLN A 199 18.13 8.60 1.52
C GLN A 199 16.92 9.54 1.66
N ARG A 200 16.03 9.25 2.61
CA ARG A 200 14.85 10.07 2.96
C ARG A 200 14.72 10.16 4.48
N SER A 201 14.83 11.37 5.04
CA SER A 201 14.75 11.57 6.50
C SER A 201 13.36 11.19 7.05
N GLN A 202 12.32 11.46 6.25
CA GLN A 202 10.93 11.11 6.52
C GLN A 202 10.69 9.60 6.65
N MET A 203 11.53 8.75 6.04
CA MET A 203 11.46 7.28 6.18
C MET A 203 12.11 6.77 7.48
N SER A 204 12.46 7.66 8.41
CA SER A 204 12.85 7.27 9.78
C SER A 204 11.72 6.50 10.47
N GLN A 205 12.08 5.50 11.26
CA GLN A 205 11.15 4.70 12.06
C GLN A 205 10.22 5.56 12.94
N MET A 206 9.11 4.95 13.38
CA MET A 206 8.20 5.54 14.36
C MET A 206 8.95 5.75 15.69
N ASN A 207 8.78 6.91 16.32
CA ASN A 207 9.36 7.24 17.62
C ASN A 207 8.60 6.52 18.76
N PRO A 208 9.24 5.64 19.56
CA PRO A 208 8.60 4.95 20.68
C PRO A 208 8.44 5.82 21.95
N GLY A 209 8.95 7.05 21.96
CA GLY A 209 8.73 7.99 23.06
C GLY A 209 9.39 7.56 24.37
N VAL A 210 8.59 7.46 25.44
CA VAL A 210 9.04 6.95 26.74
C VAL A 210 9.23 5.43 26.78
N CYS A 211 8.58 4.68 25.87
CA CYS A 211 8.61 3.21 25.84
C CYS A 211 9.88 2.63 25.19
N GLU A 212 10.86 3.46 24.81
CA GLU A 212 12.12 2.98 24.24
C GLU A 212 12.90 2.11 25.25
N LYS A 213 13.44 0.98 24.76
CA LYS A 213 14.15 -0.03 25.57
C LYS A 213 13.32 -0.66 26.71
N MET A 214 11.99 -0.52 26.67
CA MET A 214 11.09 -1.29 27.53
C MET A 214 10.65 -2.56 26.83
N SER A 215 10.64 -3.70 27.54
CA SER A 215 9.96 -4.91 27.08
C SER A 215 8.45 -4.73 27.18
N GLU A 216 7.67 -5.47 26.38
CA GLU A 216 6.20 -5.41 26.39
C GLU A 216 5.64 -5.64 27.81
N ALA A 217 6.14 -6.65 28.53
CA ALA A 217 5.78 -6.92 29.92
C ALA A 217 6.01 -5.72 30.85
N LYS A 218 7.09 -4.96 30.62
CA LYS A 218 7.37 -3.72 31.36
C LYS A 218 6.41 -2.59 30.97
N ILE A 219 6.10 -2.41 29.69
CA ILE A 219 5.12 -1.41 29.23
C ILE A 219 3.74 -1.70 29.83
N ARG A 220 3.31 -2.97 29.86
CA ARG A 220 2.06 -3.41 30.52
C ARG A 220 2.04 -3.18 32.02
N GLN A 221 3.20 -3.21 32.69
CA GLN A 221 3.33 -2.93 34.13
C GLN A 221 3.36 -1.43 34.45
N GLU A 222 4.10 -0.62 33.69
CA GLU A 222 4.28 0.82 33.97
C GLU A 222 3.18 1.70 33.35
N PHE A 223 2.54 1.27 32.24
CA PHE A 223 1.55 2.07 31.49
C PHE A 223 0.26 1.29 31.12
N PRO A 224 -0.41 0.57 32.05
CA PRO A 224 -1.56 -0.28 31.74
C PRO A 224 -2.74 0.44 31.08
N GLU A 225 -3.03 1.70 31.47
CA GLU A 225 -4.09 2.49 30.86
C GLU A 225 -3.73 3.03 29.46
N GLU A 226 -2.45 3.17 29.11
CA GLU A 226 -2.05 3.49 27.73
C GLU A 226 -2.12 2.25 26.85
N VAL A 227 -1.68 1.08 27.36
CA VAL A 227 -1.84 -0.22 26.70
C VAL A 227 -3.30 -0.48 26.32
N LYS A 228 -4.23 -0.29 27.26
CA LYS A 228 -5.67 -0.45 27.03
C LYS A 228 -6.24 0.50 25.97
N LYS A 229 -5.69 1.71 25.83
CA LYS A 229 -6.04 2.64 24.75
C LYS A 229 -5.43 2.21 23.42
N HIS A 230 -4.20 1.70 23.44
CA HIS A 230 -3.53 1.16 22.26
C HIS A 230 -4.26 -0.07 21.71
N GLU A 231 -4.67 -1.01 22.56
CA GLU A 231 -5.45 -2.20 22.15
C GLU A 231 -6.82 -1.83 21.55
N ALA A 232 -7.40 -0.69 21.94
CA ALA A 232 -8.66 -0.17 21.39
C ALA A 232 -8.51 0.54 20.03
N ASP A 233 -7.42 1.29 19.81
CA ASP A 233 -7.07 1.90 18.53
C ASP A 233 -5.54 1.95 18.33
N PRO A 234 -4.93 0.87 17.79
CA PRO A 234 -3.48 0.79 17.64
C PRO A 234 -2.91 1.77 16.60
N TYR A 235 -3.76 2.37 15.75
CA TYR A 235 -3.35 3.23 14.66
C TYR A 235 -3.26 4.70 15.07
N HIS A 236 -4.27 5.21 15.80
CA HIS A 236 -4.29 6.59 16.29
C HIS A 236 -3.65 6.76 17.68
N HIS A 237 -3.60 5.71 18.52
CA HIS A 237 -3.02 5.82 19.85
C HIS A 237 -1.53 6.24 19.80
N ARG A 238 -1.18 7.21 20.64
CA ARG A 238 0.17 7.77 20.78
C ARG A 238 0.61 7.67 22.25
N TYR A 239 1.59 6.81 22.53
CA TYR A 239 2.24 6.74 23.84
C TYR A 239 2.89 8.08 24.23
N PRO A 240 3.15 8.33 25.54
CA PRO A 240 3.77 9.58 25.97
C PRO A 240 5.08 9.88 25.23
N ARG A 241 5.13 11.04 24.56
CA ARG A 241 6.26 11.53 23.73
C ARG A 241 6.60 10.65 22.50
N ALA A 242 5.73 9.72 22.12
CA ALA A 242 5.87 8.86 20.94
C ALA A 242 5.24 9.48 19.67
N GLU A 243 5.29 8.75 18.56
CA GLU A 243 4.43 8.90 17.38
C GLU A 243 3.41 7.75 17.32
N SER A 244 2.24 7.99 16.72
CA SER A 244 1.31 6.93 16.29
C SER A 244 1.50 6.56 14.82
N TYR A 245 0.81 5.52 14.33
CA TYR A 245 0.80 5.21 12.89
C TYR A 245 0.13 6.31 12.08
N HIS A 246 -0.86 7.03 12.64
CA HIS A 246 -1.42 8.22 12.02
C HIS A 246 -0.36 9.33 11.85
N ASP A 247 0.43 9.62 12.89
CA ASP A 247 1.52 10.62 12.82
C ASP A 247 2.55 10.24 11.75
N LEU A 248 2.92 8.95 11.72
CA LEU A 248 3.84 8.42 10.71
C LEU A 248 3.25 8.52 9.30
N ALA A 249 1.97 8.22 9.10
CA ALA A 249 1.30 8.35 7.80
C ALA A 249 1.28 9.79 7.29
N VAL A 250 0.96 10.76 8.16
CA VAL A 250 1.03 12.20 7.82
C VAL A 250 2.47 12.61 7.48
N ARG A 251 3.47 12.16 8.25
CA ARG A 251 4.89 12.38 7.96
C ARG A 251 5.37 11.71 6.67
N MET A 252 4.71 10.63 6.23
CA MET A 252 5.06 9.86 5.03
C MET A 252 4.41 10.37 3.74
N GLU A 253 3.43 11.26 3.82
CA GLU A 253 2.71 11.78 2.65
C GLU A 253 3.62 12.34 1.52
N PRO A 254 4.68 13.13 1.78
CA PRO A 254 5.58 13.60 0.71
C PRO A 254 6.32 12.46 0.01
N ILE A 255 6.61 11.37 0.73
CA ILE A 255 7.28 10.18 0.21
C ILE A 255 6.33 9.30 -0.59
N ILE A 256 5.05 9.25 -0.22
CA ILE A 256 4.00 8.63 -1.02
C ILE A 256 3.86 9.36 -2.37
N LEU A 257 3.87 10.69 -2.36
CA LEU A 257 3.87 11.50 -3.59
C LEU A 257 5.15 11.31 -4.42
N GLU A 258 6.33 11.21 -3.82
CA GLU A 258 7.54 10.81 -4.55
C GLU A 258 7.44 9.39 -5.12
N LEU A 259 6.75 8.47 -4.42
CA LEU A 259 6.66 7.06 -4.78
C LEU A 259 5.78 6.88 -6.01
N GLU A 260 4.68 7.63 -6.11
CA GLU A 260 3.85 7.60 -7.32
C GLU A 260 4.52 8.22 -8.55
N ARG A 261 5.47 9.15 -8.36
CA ARG A 261 6.28 9.72 -9.43
C ARG A 261 7.46 8.86 -9.86
N GLU A 262 7.92 7.93 -9.03
CA GLU A 262 9.05 7.08 -9.38
C GLU A 262 8.60 6.12 -10.50
N GLU A 263 9.17 6.29 -11.69
CA GLU A 263 8.87 5.46 -12.84
C GLU A 263 9.67 4.15 -12.87
N ASN A 264 10.78 4.11 -12.14
CA ASN A 264 11.71 3.00 -12.07
C ASN A 264 11.21 1.88 -11.15
N ASP A 265 11.85 0.71 -11.20
CA ASP A 265 11.67 -0.28 -10.13
C ASP A 265 12.32 0.24 -8.85
N LEU A 266 11.74 -0.10 -7.70
CA LEU A 266 12.04 0.53 -6.43
C LEU A 266 12.25 -0.52 -5.33
N LEU A 267 13.42 -0.52 -4.68
CA LEU A 267 13.65 -1.25 -3.43
C LEU A 267 13.58 -0.29 -2.24
N ILE A 268 12.71 -0.59 -1.29
CA ILE A 268 12.50 0.17 -0.05
C ILE A 268 13.11 -0.63 1.11
N ILE A 269 14.20 -0.11 1.69
CA ILE A 269 14.86 -0.67 2.86
C ILE A 269 14.59 0.23 4.06
N ALA A 270 13.69 -0.19 4.95
CA ALA A 270 13.21 0.64 6.05
C ALA A 270 13.02 -0.13 7.37
N HIS A 271 12.56 0.57 8.40
CA HIS A 271 12.03 -0.05 9.61
C HIS A 271 10.61 -0.59 9.36
N GLU A 272 10.21 -1.64 10.07
CA GLU A 272 8.92 -2.29 9.86
C GLU A 272 7.73 -1.32 9.94
N SER A 273 7.67 -0.42 10.92
CA SER A 273 6.62 0.59 11.03
C SER A 273 6.44 1.46 9.77
N VAL A 274 7.53 1.72 9.03
CA VAL A 274 7.54 2.49 7.77
C VAL A 274 7.11 1.61 6.59
N LEU A 275 7.55 0.35 6.55
CA LEU A 275 7.09 -0.63 5.56
C LEU A 275 5.57 -0.84 5.66
N ARG A 276 5.04 -0.95 6.89
CA ARG A 276 3.60 -1.09 7.19
C ARG A 276 2.76 0.04 6.58
N VAL A 277 3.19 1.29 6.74
CA VAL A 277 2.48 2.47 6.19
C VAL A 277 2.54 2.50 4.65
N LEU A 278 3.72 2.32 4.06
CA LEU A 278 3.91 2.40 2.61
C LEU A 278 3.26 1.23 1.85
N TYR A 279 3.32 0.01 2.41
CA TYR A 279 2.60 -1.15 1.89
C TYR A 279 1.09 -1.01 2.10
N GLY A 280 0.66 -0.53 3.28
CA GLY A 280 -0.74 -0.30 3.59
C GLY A 280 -1.40 0.68 2.62
N TYR A 281 -0.68 1.74 2.25
CA TYR A 281 -1.07 2.63 1.16
C TYR A 281 -1.19 1.89 -0.19
N LEU A 282 -0.13 1.20 -0.65
CA LEU A 282 -0.15 0.53 -1.96
C LEU A 282 -1.18 -0.60 -2.09
N MET A 283 -1.52 -1.26 -0.98
CA MET A 283 -2.46 -2.38 -0.94
C MET A 283 -3.87 -1.97 -0.45
N ALA A 284 -4.13 -0.66 -0.33
CA ALA A 284 -5.39 -0.09 0.16
C ALA A 284 -5.89 -0.69 1.49
N CYS A 285 -4.97 -1.01 2.40
CA CYS A 285 -5.30 -1.55 3.72
C CYS A 285 -6.03 -0.52 4.58
N ASN A 286 -7.00 -0.97 5.38
CA ASN A 286 -7.64 -0.10 6.37
C ASN A 286 -6.67 0.24 7.52
N ALA A 287 -6.95 1.34 8.22
CA ALA A 287 -6.12 1.84 9.31
C ALA A 287 -5.92 0.83 10.45
N ALA A 288 -6.94 0.03 10.78
CA ALA A 288 -6.89 -0.95 11.87
C ALA A 288 -6.02 -2.18 11.55
N ASP A 289 -5.70 -2.45 10.29
CA ASP A 289 -4.85 -3.56 9.87
C ASP A 289 -3.39 -3.16 9.60
N ILE A 290 -3.11 -1.88 9.34
CA ILE A 290 -1.75 -1.37 9.12
C ILE A 290 -0.77 -1.78 10.25
N PRO A 291 -1.12 -1.65 11.55
CA PRO A 291 -0.25 -2.08 12.66
C PRO A 291 0.04 -3.60 12.69
N LYS A 292 -0.83 -4.42 12.08
CA LYS A 292 -0.75 -5.90 12.12
C LYS A 292 0.10 -6.49 10.99
N LEU A 293 0.49 -5.70 9.99
CA LEU A 293 1.21 -6.15 8.80
C LEU A 293 2.65 -6.60 9.13
N GLN A 294 2.97 -7.88 8.93
CA GLN A 294 4.28 -8.44 9.30
C GLN A 294 5.33 -8.40 8.17
N PHE A 295 6.51 -7.88 8.51
CA PHE A 295 7.72 -7.82 7.67
C PHE A 295 8.90 -8.59 8.33
N PRO A 296 8.90 -9.94 8.27
CA PRO A 296 10.03 -10.73 8.75
C PRO A 296 11.28 -10.47 7.91
N ARG A 297 12.47 -10.72 8.46
CA ARG A 297 13.73 -10.49 7.71
C ARG A 297 14.03 -11.58 6.68
N ASP A 298 13.41 -12.76 6.76
CA ASP A 298 13.62 -13.85 5.79
C ASP A 298 12.85 -13.69 4.47
N GLU A 299 12.24 -12.53 4.24
CA GLU A 299 11.46 -12.22 3.04
C GLU A 299 11.73 -10.83 2.47
N ILE A 300 11.62 -10.73 1.14
CA ILE A 300 11.39 -9.49 0.41
C ILE A 300 9.95 -9.53 -0.09
N ILE A 301 9.17 -8.48 0.14
CA ILE A 301 7.80 -8.39 -0.37
C ILE A 301 7.81 -7.56 -1.66
N GLU A 302 7.60 -8.21 -2.81
CA GLU A 302 7.34 -7.56 -4.08
C GLU A 302 5.85 -7.16 -4.14
N VAL A 303 5.58 -5.90 -4.48
CA VAL A 303 4.26 -5.40 -4.85
C VAL A 303 4.29 -5.03 -6.33
N CYS A 304 3.57 -5.81 -7.13
CA CYS A 304 3.33 -5.53 -8.54
C CYS A 304 2.22 -4.48 -8.64
N THR A 305 2.52 -3.31 -9.21
CA THR A 305 1.46 -2.35 -9.57
C THR A 305 0.63 -2.91 -10.73
N SER A 306 -0.70 -2.81 -10.66
CA SER A 306 -1.65 -3.63 -11.44
C SER A 306 -1.50 -3.63 -12.98
N ALA A 307 -0.68 -2.76 -13.57
CA ALA A 307 -0.43 -2.70 -15.00
C ALA A 307 0.54 -3.78 -15.55
N SER A 308 1.25 -4.54 -14.69
CA SER A 308 2.19 -5.60 -15.11
C SER A 308 1.66 -7.03 -15.07
N THR A 309 0.58 -7.30 -14.32
CA THR A 309 0.27 -8.67 -13.88
C THR A 309 -0.67 -9.43 -14.82
N LEU A 310 -0.10 -10.12 -15.81
CA LEU A 310 -0.79 -11.10 -16.67
C LEU A 310 -1.14 -12.40 -15.92
N ARG A 311 -1.87 -12.31 -14.80
CA ARG A 311 -2.35 -13.48 -14.03
C ARG A 311 -3.86 -13.55 -14.04
N ARG A 312 -4.39 -14.54 -14.75
CA ARG A 312 -5.81 -14.93 -14.69
C ARG A 312 -6.19 -15.25 -13.24
N ARG A 313 -6.97 -14.37 -12.61
CA ARG A 313 -7.83 -14.72 -11.48
C ARG A 313 -9.26 -14.37 -11.87
N VAL A 314 -10.06 -15.40 -12.11
CA VAL A 314 -11.51 -15.25 -12.13
C VAL A 314 -11.93 -14.89 -10.71
N LEU A 315 -12.30 -13.62 -10.51
CA LEU A 315 -12.94 -13.18 -9.28
C LEU A 315 -14.43 -13.51 -9.40
N THR A 316 -14.92 -14.38 -8.53
CA THR A 316 -16.36 -14.57 -8.34
C THR A 316 -16.98 -13.25 -7.87
N VAL A 317 -18.14 -12.92 -8.45
CA VAL A 317 -18.86 -11.68 -8.17
C VAL A 317 -19.45 -11.74 -6.75
N ASP A 318 -19.10 -10.77 -5.90
CA ASP A 318 -20.01 -10.14 -4.93
C ASP A 318 -19.39 -8.94 -4.18
N GLN A 319 -18.80 -8.01 -4.95
CA GLN A 319 -18.65 -6.58 -4.58
C GLN A 319 -18.06 -5.79 -5.76
N ILE A 320 -18.65 -4.63 -6.08
CA ILE A 320 -18.10 -3.70 -7.07
C ILE A 320 -17.05 -2.81 -6.40
N ILE A 321 -15.91 -3.41 -6.05
CA ILE A 321 -14.69 -2.66 -5.69
C ILE A 321 -14.12 -2.09 -7.00
N PRO A 322 -13.79 -0.78 -7.09
CA PRO A 322 -13.14 -0.22 -8.27
C PRO A 322 -11.84 -0.97 -8.57
N SER A 323 -11.72 -1.55 -9.77
CA SER A 323 -10.59 -2.41 -10.19
C SER A 323 -9.26 -1.67 -10.38
N SER A 324 -9.15 -0.46 -9.83
CA SER A 324 -8.06 0.51 -9.99
C SER A 324 -6.79 0.17 -9.20
N TYR A 325 -6.93 -0.61 -8.13
CA TYR A 325 -5.85 -0.97 -7.21
C TYR A 325 -5.75 -2.49 -6.99
N ASN A 326 -5.82 -3.28 -8.07
CA ASN A 326 -5.54 -4.72 -8.05
C ASN A 326 -4.02 -4.99 -7.94
N ASN A 327 -3.36 -4.35 -6.99
CA ASN A 327 -1.94 -4.54 -6.71
C ASN A 327 -1.74 -5.92 -6.07
N VAL A 328 -0.70 -6.65 -6.52
CA VAL A 328 -0.47 -8.03 -6.11
C VAL A 328 0.83 -8.13 -5.33
N ALA A 329 0.74 -8.59 -4.07
CA ALA A 329 1.89 -8.87 -3.24
C ALA A 329 2.41 -10.30 -3.44
N LYS A 330 3.73 -10.45 -3.53
CA LYS A 330 4.46 -11.73 -3.57
C LYS A 330 5.60 -11.69 -2.56
N ARG A 331 5.74 -12.75 -1.75
CA ARG A 331 6.84 -12.92 -0.79
C ARG A 331 7.95 -13.74 -1.45
N ILE A 332 9.18 -13.22 -1.45
CA ILE A 332 10.40 -13.83 -1.99
C ILE A 332 11.26 -14.24 -0.80
N LYS A 333 11.49 -15.54 -0.58
CA LYS A 333 12.25 -16.04 0.58
C LYS A 333 13.75 -15.84 0.41
N ILE A 334 14.41 -15.44 1.49
CA ILE A 334 15.87 -15.31 1.62
C ILE A 334 16.36 -16.54 2.41
N PRO A 335 16.98 -17.55 1.76
CA PRO A 335 17.39 -18.77 2.43
C PRO A 335 18.63 -18.56 3.31
N GLY A 336 18.77 -19.37 4.37
CA GLY A 336 20.01 -19.45 5.15
C GLY A 336 20.29 -18.24 6.06
N LEU A 337 19.25 -17.60 6.60
CA LEU A 337 19.37 -16.65 7.71
C LEU A 337 19.29 -17.35 9.07
N PRO A 338 19.97 -16.86 10.12
CA PRO A 338 19.79 -17.33 11.49
C PRO A 338 18.34 -17.18 11.97
N GLN A 339 17.84 -18.19 12.70
CA GLN A 339 16.43 -18.23 13.17
C GLN A 339 16.08 -17.07 14.13
N SER A 340 17.08 -16.43 14.74
CA SER A 340 16.95 -15.20 15.53
C SER A 340 16.50 -13.97 14.73
N MET A 341 16.73 -13.93 13.40
CA MET A 341 16.32 -12.81 12.53
C MET A 341 14.94 -13.01 11.91
N VAL A 342 14.48 -14.26 11.81
CA VAL A 342 13.28 -14.66 11.08
C VAL A 342 11.98 -14.03 11.62
N PRO A 343 11.79 -13.78 12.94
CA PRO A 343 10.59 -13.12 13.44
C PRO A 343 10.32 -11.75 12.79
N GLY A 344 9.05 -11.33 12.83
CA GLY A 344 8.69 -9.93 12.65
C GLY A 344 9.28 -9.05 13.77
N SER A 345 8.81 -7.83 13.95
CA SER A 345 8.99 -7.15 15.24
C SER A 345 8.43 -8.03 16.37
N PRO A 346 8.90 -7.86 17.63
CA PRO A 346 8.11 -8.24 18.79
C PRO A 346 6.68 -7.74 18.57
N GLU A 347 5.70 -8.60 18.81
CA GLU A 347 4.32 -8.32 18.42
C GLU A 347 3.87 -7.01 19.10
N ASP A 348 3.28 -6.09 18.32
CA ASP A 348 2.73 -4.84 18.86
C ASP A 348 1.52 -5.20 19.73
N ILE A 349 1.80 -5.50 21.00
CA ILE A 349 0.85 -5.62 22.12
C ILE A 349 -0.27 -6.62 21.79
N GLN A 350 0.10 -7.89 21.62
CA GLN A 350 -0.86 -9.00 21.50
C GLN A 350 -0.79 -9.92 22.73
N ILE A 351 -1.93 -10.09 23.40
CA ILE A 351 -2.14 -11.12 24.42
C ILE A 351 -3.17 -12.14 23.90
N PRO A 352 -2.94 -13.46 24.08
CA PRO A 352 -3.93 -14.46 23.73
C PRO A 352 -5.19 -14.31 24.59
N VAL A 353 -6.35 -14.21 23.94
CA VAL A 353 -7.65 -14.10 24.61
C VAL A 353 -7.94 -15.39 25.37
N PRO A 354 -8.25 -15.35 26.69
CA PRO A 354 -8.67 -16.54 27.43
C PRO A 354 -9.98 -17.11 26.86
N PRO A 355 -10.17 -18.43 26.85
CA PRO A 355 -11.41 -19.02 26.34
C PRO A 355 -12.61 -18.60 27.21
N SER A 356 -13.65 -18.08 26.56
CA SER A 356 -14.88 -17.59 27.21
C SER A 356 -15.61 -18.70 27.98
N GLY A 357 -15.35 -18.83 29.27
CA GLY A 357 -15.94 -19.87 30.12
C GLY A 357 -16.07 -19.56 31.62
N ALA A 358 -15.70 -18.35 32.07
CA ALA A 358 -15.80 -17.95 33.48
C ALA A 358 -17.10 -17.15 33.75
N VAL A 359 -18.08 -17.80 34.38
CA VAL A 359 -19.35 -17.18 34.77
C VAL A 359 -19.12 -16.23 35.95
N SER A 360 -19.52 -14.96 35.80
CA SER A 360 -19.50 -13.98 36.90
C SER A 360 -20.83 -14.00 37.68
N PRO A 361 -20.82 -13.95 39.03
CA PRO A 361 -22.04 -13.99 39.83
C PRO A 361 -22.78 -12.64 39.87
N MET A 362 -24.07 -12.67 39.56
CA MET A 362 -25.07 -11.64 39.92
C MET A 362 -25.39 -11.75 41.43
N PRO A 363 -25.64 -10.64 42.17
CA PRO A 363 -26.94 -9.95 42.06
C PRO A 363 -26.92 -8.41 42.28
N GLY A 364 -28.00 -7.71 41.90
CA GLY A 364 -28.23 -6.29 42.25
C GLY A 364 -29.36 -5.59 41.47
N MET A 365 -30.57 -5.56 42.03
CA MET A 365 -31.80 -5.00 41.41
C MET A 365 -31.73 -3.50 41.05
N GLY A 366 -32.35 -3.08 39.94
CA GLY A 366 -32.67 -1.65 39.68
C GLY A 366 -33.03 -1.28 38.23
N THR A 367 -34.31 -1.37 37.85
CA THR A 367 -34.85 -0.94 36.53
C THR A 367 -36.35 -0.57 36.64
N PRO A 368 -36.97 0.08 35.63
CA PRO A 368 -36.45 0.74 34.43
C PRO A 368 -36.56 2.28 34.61
N GLN A 369 -36.97 3.21 33.72
CA GLN A 369 -37.44 3.34 32.31
C GLN A 369 -37.26 4.85 31.94
N THR A 370 -37.26 5.39 30.71
CA THR A 370 -37.42 4.93 29.30
C THR A 370 -36.28 5.52 28.43
N GLY A 371 -36.29 5.31 27.10
CA GLY A 371 -35.49 6.10 26.14
C GLY A 371 -35.11 5.34 24.86
N SER A 372 -35.80 5.60 23.74
CA SER A 372 -35.51 5.02 22.42
C SER A 372 -34.26 5.64 21.76
N GLY A 373 -33.51 4.95 20.90
CA GLY A 373 -33.69 3.59 20.41
C GLY A 373 -33.50 3.46 18.89
N THR A 374 -32.25 3.41 18.42
CA THR A 374 -31.88 3.12 17.02
C THR A 374 -30.71 2.15 17.01
N ALA A 375 -30.88 0.97 16.40
CA ALA A 375 -29.86 -0.09 16.39
C ALA A 375 -29.03 -0.07 15.09
N THR A 376 -27.70 -0.13 15.22
CA THR A 376 -26.78 -0.30 14.09
C THR A 376 -26.64 -1.80 13.76
N PRO A 377 -26.73 -2.23 12.49
CA PRO A 377 -26.55 -3.64 12.13
C PRO A 377 -25.12 -4.11 12.43
N GLN A 378 -24.98 -5.14 13.27
CA GLN A 378 -23.73 -5.88 13.41
C GLN A 378 -23.60 -6.86 12.24
N ASN A 379 -22.58 -6.69 11.40
CA ASN A 379 -22.25 -7.65 10.34
C ASN A 379 -20.93 -8.36 10.72
N SER A 380 -21.00 -9.66 10.99
CA SER A 380 -19.93 -10.42 11.64
C SER A 380 -18.86 -10.88 10.66
N SER A 381 -17.80 -10.08 10.49
CA SER A 381 -16.59 -10.45 9.76
C SER A 381 -15.65 -11.31 10.62
N GLN A 382 -15.40 -12.55 10.20
CA GLN A 382 -14.34 -13.38 10.79
C GLN A 382 -12.95 -12.90 10.32
N PRO A 383 -11.90 -12.99 11.16
CA PRO A 383 -10.55 -12.59 10.76
C PRO A 383 -9.96 -13.54 9.70
N LEU A 384 -9.36 -12.96 8.65
CA LEU A 384 -8.70 -13.68 7.57
C LEU A 384 -7.44 -14.40 8.06
N ASN A 385 -7.54 -15.72 8.27
CA ASN A 385 -6.40 -16.55 8.67
C ASN A 385 -5.54 -16.91 7.45
N LEU A 386 -4.47 -16.14 7.22
CA LEU A 386 -3.58 -16.23 6.05
C LEU A 386 -2.66 -17.46 6.02
N SER A 387 -2.76 -18.39 6.97
CA SER A 387 -1.82 -19.53 7.12
C SER A 387 -2.02 -20.70 6.15
N LYS A 388 -3.04 -20.69 5.28
CA LYS A 388 -3.44 -21.87 4.48
C LYS A 388 -3.68 -21.59 2.99
N THR A 389 -2.61 -21.30 2.25
CA THR A 389 -2.60 -21.42 0.77
C THR A 389 -1.36 -22.18 0.26
N HIS A 390 -1.17 -23.42 0.74
CA HIS A 390 -0.35 -24.39 0.03
C HIS A 390 -1.20 -25.08 -1.05
N ILE A 391 -0.72 -25.06 -2.30
CA ILE A 391 -1.24 -25.90 -3.40
C ILE A 391 -0.12 -26.86 -3.77
N ASN A 392 -0.41 -28.17 -3.75
CA ASN A 392 0.56 -29.21 -4.12
C ASN A 392 0.69 -29.29 -5.66
N PRO A 393 1.91 -29.28 -6.23
CA PRO A 393 2.11 -29.44 -7.66
C PRO A 393 2.16 -30.93 -8.04
N SER A 394 1.01 -31.59 -8.22
CA SER A 394 0.93 -32.99 -8.66
C SER A 394 -0.43 -33.37 -9.26
N ALA A 395 -0.67 -32.97 -10.52
CA ALA A 395 -1.62 -33.57 -11.48
C ALA A 395 -1.36 -32.96 -12.86
#